data_AF-M0KXC8-F1
#
_entry.id   AF-M0KXC8-F1
#
_cell.length_a   1.000
_cell.length_b   1.000
_cell.length_c   1.000
_cell.angle_alpha   90.00
_cell.angle_beta   90.00
_cell.angle_gamma   90.00
#
_symmetry.space_group_name_H-M   'P 1'
#
loop_
_entity.id
_entity.type
_entity.pdbx_description
1 polymer ?
#
loop_
_entity_poly.entity_id
_entity_poly.type
_entity_poly.pdbx_seq_one_letter_code
_entity_poly.pdbx_strand_id
1 'polypeptide(L)'
;MTVPASKSPAQLIAPGTAFIDDCQGEPKPLNKSLNIQPASDRFALVVPDLVQDGLQMGLDVKYRMLKPTELKQAQGFSKDFELKGSKTKRTEQIGNAVPVNMARAVLLHALSDESVSLASFGGGIQQPETVSLPDFNTFRTRS
;
A
#
# COMPACT_ATOMS: atom_id res chain seq x y z
N MET A 1 -19.11 -35.28 0.39
CA MET A 1 -20.15 -34.33 -0.05
C MET A 1 -19.47 -32.99 -0.23
N THR A 2 -19.33 -32.51 -1.46
CA THR A 2 -18.66 -31.24 -1.75
C THR A 2 -19.74 -30.19 -1.98
N VAL A 3 -19.84 -29.21 -1.10
CA VAL A 3 -20.77 -28.08 -1.27
C VAL A 3 -20.06 -27.05 -2.16
N PRO A 4 -20.48 -26.83 -3.42
CA PRO A 4 -19.93 -25.77 -4.24
C PRO A 4 -20.45 -24.42 -3.72
N ALA A 5 -19.54 -23.53 -3.32
CA ALA A 5 -19.88 -22.15 -3.00
C ALA A 5 -20.28 -21.44 -4.30
N SER A 6 -21.59 -21.21 -4.51
CA SER A 6 -22.14 -20.83 -5.81
C SER A 6 -21.92 -19.37 -6.25
N LYS A 7 -21.16 -18.57 -5.50
CA LYS A 7 -21.05 -17.11 -5.75
C LYS A 7 -19.66 -16.50 -5.57
N SER A 8 -18.63 -17.32 -5.34
CA SER A 8 -17.25 -16.87 -5.27
C SER A 8 -16.42 -17.71 -6.23
N PRO A 9 -15.38 -17.16 -6.90
CA PRO A 9 -14.42 -17.99 -7.61
C PRO A 9 -13.85 -19.00 -6.60
N ALA A 10 -14.31 -20.24 -6.67
CA ALA A 10 -13.87 -21.28 -5.76
C ALA A 10 -12.43 -21.63 -6.13
N GLN A 11 -11.49 -21.02 -5.43
CA GLN A 11 -10.07 -21.33 -5.57
C GLN A 11 -9.76 -22.51 -4.64
N LEU A 12 -9.16 -23.56 -5.19
CA LEU A 12 -8.70 -24.70 -4.42
C LEU A 12 -7.34 -24.37 -3.80
N ILE A 13 -7.22 -24.51 -2.47
CA ILE A 13 -5.97 -24.31 -1.75
C ILE A 13 -5.59 -25.61 -1.05
N ALA A 14 -4.36 -26.06 -1.30
CA ALA A 14 -3.82 -27.23 -0.62
C ALA A 14 -3.55 -26.90 0.86
N PRO A 15 -3.90 -27.78 1.81
CA PRO A 15 -3.49 -27.64 3.20
C PRO A 15 -1.96 -27.45 3.29
N GLY A 16 -1.53 -26.54 4.16
CA GLY A 16 -0.14 -26.11 4.30
C GLY A 16 0.28 -24.95 3.39
N THR A 17 -0.53 -24.59 2.38
CA THR A 17 -0.23 -23.46 1.49
C THR A 17 -0.86 -22.17 2.00
N ALA A 18 -0.02 -21.24 2.41
CA ALA A 18 -0.46 -19.94 2.91
C ALA A 18 -0.82 -18.96 1.78
N PHE A 19 -1.81 -18.10 2.03
CA PHE A 19 -2.26 -17.06 1.10
C PHE A 19 -2.65 -15.79 1.85
N ILE A 20 -2.78 -14.68 1.12
CA ILE A 20 -3.26 -13.42 1.65
C ILE A 20 -4.74 -13.26 1.30
N ASP A 21 -5.55 -13.11 2.34
CA ASP A 21 -6.93 -12.70 2.23
C ASP A 21 -7.04 -11.17 2.27
N ASP A 22 -7.90 -10.64 1.43
CA ASP A 22 -8.21 -9.22 1.31
C ASP A 22 -9.72 -9.05 1.47
N CYS A 23 -10.15 -8.39 2.55
CA CYS A 23 -11.57 -8.27 2.85
C CYS A 23 -12.39 -7.45 1.84
N GLN A 24 -11.75 -6.75 0.89
CA GLN A 24 -12.43 -6.00 -0.19
C GLN A 24 -11.97 -6.43 -1.59
N GLY A 25 -11.17 -7.49 -1.71
CA GLY A 25 -10.59 -7.93 -2.97
C GLY A 25 -10.56 -9.45 -3.12
N GLU A 26 -9.95 -9.93 -4.20
CA GLU A 26 -9.72 -11.36 -4.35
C GLU A 26 -8.53 -11.81 -3.50
N PRO A 27 -8.62 -12.97 -2.82
CA PRO A 27 -7.47 -13.59 -2.15
C PRO A 27 -6.34 -13.84 -3.14
N LYS A 28 -5.10 -13.65 -2.68
CA LYS A 28 -3.91 -13.81 -3.51
C LYS A 28 -2.91 -14.79 -2.90
N PRO A 29 -2.23 -15.59 -3.71
CA PRO A 29 -1.09 -16.38 -3.23
C PRO A 29 0.06 -15.46 -2.81
N LEU A 30 0.92 -15.96 -1.92
CA LEU A 30 2.09 -15.22 -1.38
C LEU A 30 3.07 -14.71 -2.45
N ASN A 31 3.10 -15.33 -3.63
CA ASN A 31 4.00 -14.97 -4.72
C ASN A 31 3.43 -13.88 -5.65
N LYS A 32 2.22 -13.39 -5.39
CA LYS A 32 1.62 -12.28 -6.12
C LYS A 32 1.69 -10.99 -5.29
N SER A 33 1.75 -9.86 -6.00
CA SER A 33 1.74 -8.55 -5.36
C SER A 33 0.45 -8.31 -4.58
N LEU A 34 0.57 -7.65 -3.44
CA LEU A 34 -0.58 -7.16 -2.68
C LEU A 34 -1.39 -6.15 -3.51
N ASN A 35 -2.66 -5.99 -3.14
CA ASN A 35 -3.46 -4.86 -3.61
C ASN A 35 -2.97 -3.56 -2.97
N ILE A 36 -3.59 -2.44 -3.36
CA ILE A 36 -3.33 -1.13 -2.78
C ILE A 36 -3.46 -1.22 -1.25
N GLN A 37 -2.43 -0.77 -0.55
CA GLN A 37 -2.43 -0.75 0.91
C GLN A 37 -3.20 0.46 1.44
N PRO A 38 -4.35 0.28 2.11
CA PRO A 38 -5.06 1.39 2.72
C PRO A 38 -4.40 1.80 4.04
N ALA A 39 -4.80 2.95 4.59
CA ALA A 39 -4.42 3.43 5.91
C ALA A 39 -5.07 2.64 7.09
N SER A 40 -5.64 1.47 6.82
CA SER A 40 -6.35 0.61 7.78
C SER A 40 -5.93 -0.86 7.65
N ASP A 41 -6.20 -1.66 8.69
CA ASP A 41 -5.94 -3.11 8.67
C ASP A 41 -6.95 -3.78 7.70
N ARG A 42 -6.45 -4.36 6.60
CA ARG A 42 -7.27 -4.96 5.52
C ARG A 42 -6.84 -6.37 5.12
N PHE A 43 -5.55 -6.67 5.24
CA PHE A 43 -4.96 -7.91 4.76
C PHE A 43 -4.71 -8.90 5.91
N ALA A 44 -5.04 -10.16 5.66
CA ALA A 44 -4.78 -11.24 6.58
C ALA A 44 -3.97 -12.36 5.93
N LEU A 45 -3.06 -12.93 6.72
CA LEU A 45 -2.38 -14.18 6.38
C LEU A 45 -3.27 -15.34 6.80
N VAL A 46 -3.57 -16.20 5.85
CA VAL A 46 -4.38 -17.40 6.05
C VAL A 46 -3.52 -18.62 5.77
N VAL A 47 -3.47 -19.54 6.72
CA VAL A 47 -2.77 -20.82 6.58
C VAL A 47 -3.75 -21.93 6.93
N PRO A 48 -4.34 -22.60 5.92
CA PRO A 48 -5.10 -23.81 6.16
C PRO A 48 -4.11 -24.90 6.59
N ASP A 49 -4.40 -25.59 7.68
CA ASP A 49 -3.57 -26.64 8.26
C ASP A 49 -4.42 -27.90 8.45
N LEU A 50 -3.82 -29.06 8.15
CA LEU A 50 -4.50 -30.33 8.31
C LEU A 50 -4.12 -30.90 9.68
N VAL A 51 -5.08 -30.91 10.59
CA VAL A 51 -4.87 -31.43 11.94
C VAL A 51 -5.34 -32.88 11.97
N GLN A 52 -4.43 -33.78 12.32
CA GLN A 52 -4.74 -35.20 12.51
C GLN A 52 -4.68 -35.52 14.00
N ASP A 53 -5.80 -36.01 14.54
CA ASP A 53 -5.88 -36.58 15.89
C ASP A 53 -6.41 -38.02 15.80
N GLY A 54 -5.48 -38.98 15.75
CA GLY A 54 -5.78 -40.40 15.51
C GLY A 54 -6.42 -40.64 14.13
N LEU A 55 -7.68 -41.08 14.13
CA LEU A 55 -8.50 -41.33 12.94
C LEU A 55 -9.33 -40.11 12.50
N GLN A 56 -9.31 -39.01 13.27
CA GLN A 56 -10.04 -37.81 12.94
C GLN A 56 -9.16 -36.87 12.11
N MET A 57 -9.66 -36.48 10.95
CA MET A 57 -9.05 -35.47 10.10
C MET A 57 -9.85 -34.18 10.20
N GLY A 58 -9.22 -33.12 10.70
CA GLY A 58 -9.78 -31.78 10.80
C GLY A 58 -9.03 -30.80 9.91
N LEU A 59 -9.72 -29.80 9.38
CA LEU A 59 -9.11 -28.64 8.76
C LEU A 59 -9.12 -27.50 9.77
N ASP A 60 -7.94 -27.07 10.20
CA ASP A 60 -7.77 -25.84 10.98
C ASP A 60 -7.40 -24.69 10.04
N VAL A 61 -7.86 -23.49 10.32
CA VAL A 61 -7.57 -22.30 9.51
C VAL A 61 -6.93 -21.25 10.40
N LYS A 62 -5.59 -21.19 10.36
CA LYS A 62 -4.81 -20.20 11.09
C LYS A 62 -4.95 -18.86 10.38
N TYR A 63 -5.62 -17.92 11.02
CA TYR A 63 -5.92 -16.61 10.47
C TYR A 63 -5.35 -15.50 11.36
N ARG A 64 -4.61 -14.56 10.78
CA ARG A 64 -4.21 -13.32 11.46
C ARG A 64 -4.05 -12.16 10.50
N MET A 65 -4.27 -10.94 11.00
CA MET A 65 -3.92 -9.72 10.25
C MET A 65 -2.40 -9.63 10.00
N LEU A 66 -2.04 -8.99 8.88
CA LEU A 66 -0.66 -8.62 8.62
C LEU A 66 -0.16 -7.61 9.67
N LYS A 67 1.09 -7.77 10.07
CA LYS A 67 1.76 -6.88 11.02
C LYS A 67 2.20 -5.61 10.29
N PRO A 68 2.30 -4.45 10.97
CA PRO A 68 2.82 -3.23 10.35
C PRO A 68 4.21 -3.40 9.74
N THR A 69 5.06 -4.28 10.29
CA THR A 69 6.38 -4.59 9.72
C THR A 69 6.28 -5.30 8.37
N GLU A 70 5.29 -6.16 8.18
CA GLU A 70 5.03 -6.90 6.94
C GLU A 70 4.46 -5.95 5.87
N LEU A 71 3.50 -5.10 6.26
CA LEU A 71 2.95 -4.05 5.39
C LEU A 71 4.03 -3.07 4.94
N LYS A 72 4.87 -2.61 5.88
CA LYS A 72 6.02 -1.73 5.62
C LYS A 72 6.94 -2.31 4.52
N GLN A 73 7.28 -3.60 4.64
CA GLN A 73 8.14 -4.26 3.64
C GLN A 73 7.47 -4.32 2.28
N ALA A 74 6.17 -4.60 2.23
CA ALA A 74 5.44 -4.62 0.97
C ALA A 74 5.32 -3.23 0.30
N GLN A 75 5.34 -2.13 1.07
CA GLN A 75 5.42 -0.77 0.54
C GLN A 75 6.84 -0.38 0.05
N GLY A 76 7.82 -1.27 0.23
CA GLY A 76 9.20 -1.11 -0.25
C GLY A 76 10.14 -0.41 0.73
N PHE A 77 9.73 -0.17 1.97
CA PHE A 77 10.62 0.37 2.99
C PHE A 77 11.70 -0.65 3.38
N SER A 78 12.89 -0.13 3.73
CA SER A 78 13.97 -0.95 4.27
C SER A 78 13.55 -1.66 5.56
N LYS A 79 14.12 -2.86 5.81
CA LYS A 79 13.92 -3.63 7.04
C LYS A 79 14.26 -2.80 8.28
N ASP A 80 15.29 -1.97 8.18
CA ASP A 80 15.83 -1.15 9.27
C ASP A 80 15.13 0.21 9.43
N PHE A 81 14.18 0.55 8.54
CA PHE A 81 13.42 1.79 8.65
C PHE A 81 12.39 1.72 9.80
N GLU A 82 12.52 2.56 10.81
CA GLU A 82 11.64 2.54 11.99
C GLU A 82 10.48 3.54 11.89
N LEU A 83 9.26 3.02 12.03
CA LEU A 83 8.05 3.84 12.16
C LEU A 83 7.72 4.06 13.65
N LYS A 84 7.46 5.31 14.03
CA LYS A 84 7.15 5.70 15.41
C LYS A 84 5.65 5.83 15.64
N GLY A 85 5.18 5.45 16.83
CA GLY A 85 3.79 5.59 17.25
C GLY A 85 3.13 4.27 17.67
N SER A 86 1.80 4.28 17.80
CA SER A 86 1.00 3.07 18.08
C SER A 86 0.89 2.18 16.83
N LYS A 87 0.39 0.94 16.98
CA LYS A 87 0.15 0.03 15.83
C LYS A 87 -0.69 0.72 14.75
N THR A 88 -1.82 1.33 15.13
CA THR A 88 -2.73 2.01 14.20
C THR A 88 -2.06 3.18 13.48
N LYS A 89 -1.31 4.02 14.21
CA LYS A 89 -0.57 5.15 13.59
C LYS A 89 0.48 4.67 12.60
N ARG A 90 1.14 3.54 12.87
CA ARG A 90 2.11 2.94 11.93
C ARG A 90 1.41 2.42 10.68
N THR A 91 0.27 1.73 10.81
CA THR A 91 -0.52 1.29 9.65
C THR A 91 -0.97 2.48 8.80
N GLU A 92 -1.44 3.55 9.44
CA GLU A 92 -1.85 4.79 8.77
C GLU A 92 -0.69 5.46 8.02
N GLN A 93 0.49 5.57 8.64
CA GLN A 93 1.70 6.08 8.00
C GLN A 93 2.11 5.25 6.77
N ILE A 94 1.98 3.92 6.83
CA ILE A 94 2.34 3.02 5.72
C ILE A 94 1.34 3.19 4.58
N GLY A 95 0.03 3.15 4.86
CA GLY A 95 -1.00 3.23 3.82
C GLY A 95 -1.07 4.57 3.11
N ASN A 96 -0.72 5.67 3.81
CA ASN A 96 -0.67 7.01 3.21
C ASN A 96 0.67 7.31 2.50
N ALA A 97 1.69 6.46 2.66
CA ALA A 97 2.99 6.66 2.03
C ALA A 97 2.98 6.27 0.55
N VAL A 98 3.77 6.96 -0.25
CA VAL A 98 4.05 6.57 -1.63
C VAL A 98 4.98 5.34 -1.64
N PRO A 99 4.75 4.30 -2.48
CA PRO A 99 5.65 3.16 -2.58
C PRO A 99 7.09 3.58 -2.90
N VAL A 100 8.06 3.09 -2.13
CA VAL A 100 9.45 3.57 -2.17
C VAL A 100 10.08 3.40 -3.56
N ASN A 101 9.86 2.25 -4.19
CA ASN A 101 10.40 1.98 -5.53
C ASN A 101 9.75 2.85 -6.61
N MET A 102 8.47 3.19 -6.45
CA MET A 102 7.77 4.10 -7.36
C MET A 102 8.33 5.52 -7.23
N ALA A 103 8.45 6.03 -5.99
CA ALA A 103 9.04 7.34 -5.73
C ALA A 103 10.47 7.43 -6.26
N ARG A 104 11.28 6.38 -6.05
CA ARG A 104 12.65 6.30 -6.57
C ARG A 104 12.70 6.37 -8.09
N ALA A 105 11.84 5.62 -8.79
CA ALA A 105 11.81 5.63 -10.25
C ALA A 105 11.44 7.01 -10.82
N VAL A 106 10.41 7.66 -10.25
CA VAL A 106 9.98 8.99 -10.66
C VAL A 106 11.09 10.03 -10.41
N LEU A 107 11.72 10.00 -9.24
CA LEU A 107 12.81 10.92 -8.91
C LEU A 107 14.04 10.71 -9.78
N LEU A 108 14.43 9.46 -10.04
CA LEU A 108 15.56 9.17 -10.92
C LEU A 108 15.29 9.67 -12.35
N HIS A 109 14.08 9.49 -12.86
CA HIS A 109 13.69 10.02 -14.15
C HIS A 109 13.76 11.55 -14.16
N ALA A 110 13.13 12.22 -13.19
CA ALA A 110 13.14 13.68 -13.08
C ALA A 110 14.54 14.29 -12.92
N LEU A 111 15.48 13.57 -12.29
CA LEU A 111 16.87 14.03 -12.11
C LEU A 111 17.76 13.73 -13.31
N SER A 112 17.44 12.71 -14.11
CA SER A 112 18.24 12.30 -15.27
C SER A 112 17.75 12.92 -16.58
N ASP A 113 16.53 13.47 -16.58
CA ASP A 113 15.98 14.13 -17.76
C ASP A 113 16.68 15.49 -17.96
N GLU A 114 17.51 15.60 -19.00
CA GLU A 114 18.11 16.87 -19.42
C GLU A 114 17.10 17.76 -20.18
N SER A 115 15.92 17.22 -20.46
CA SER A 115 14.82 17.92 -21.10
C SER A 115 13.62 17.99 -20.16
N VAL A 116 12.75 18.98 -20.38
CA VAL A 116 11.40 19.04 -19.78
C VAL A 116 11.33 19.66 -18.39
N SER A 117 11.64 20.95 -18.33
CA SER A 117 10.89 21.84 -17.44
C SER A 117 9.60 22.32 -18.14
N LEU A 118 8.57 22.67 -17.37
CA LEU A 118 7.38 23.38 -17.90
C LEU A 118 7.80 24.58 -18.77
N ALA A 119 8.81 25.33 -18.33
CA ALA A 119 9.38 26.47 -19.06
C ALA A 119 10.03 26.10 -20.40
N SER A 120 10.54 24.86 -20.54
CA SER A 120 11.11 24.35 -21.80
C SER A 120 10.04 23.97 -22.84
N PHE A 121 8.80 23.71 -22.41
CA PHE A 121 7.66 23.33 -23.27
C PHE A 121 6.63 24.46 -23.44
N GLY A 122 6.96 25.68 -23.00
CA GLY A 122 6.03 26.81 -23.07
C GLY A 122 4.88 26.75 -22.06
N GLY A 123 4.96 25.91 -21.04
CA GLY A 123 4.06 25.96 -19.89
C GLY A 123 4.68 26.81 -18.77
N GLY A 124 3.95 27.78 -18.26
CA GLY A 124 4.44 28.67 -17.20
C GLY A 124 4.45 30.14 -17.62
N ILE A 125 4.75 31.03 -16.68
CA ILE A 125 4.82 32.48 -16.91
C ILE A 125 6.01 32.76 -17.84
N GLN A 126 5.75 32.91 -19.13
CA GLN A 126 6.79 33.08 -20.17
C GLN A 126 7.35 34.51 -20.25
N GLN A 127 6.65 35.47 -19.67
CA GLN A 127 7.10 36.85 -19.54
C GLN A 127 6.92 37.26 -18.09
N PRO A 128 7.87 37.95 -17.46
CA PRO A 128 7.56 38.73 -16.28
C PRO A 128 6.63 39.85 -16.77
N GLU A 129 5.33 39.56 -16.90
CA GLU A 129 4.36 40.62 -16.78
C GLU A 129 4.68 41.27 -15.44
N THR A 130 4.92 42.57 -15.47
CA THR A 130 5.12 43.37 -14.27
C THR A 130 3.80 43.36 -13.50
N VAL A 131 3.52 42.25 -12.83
CA VAL A 131 2.42 42.11 -11.90
C VAL A 131 2.85 42.94 -10.71
N SER A 132 2.28 44.14 -10.60
CA SER A 132 2.37 44.95 -9.40
C SER A 132 1.73 44.15 -8.28
N LEU A 133 2.56 43.50 -7.47
CA LEU A 133 2.13 42.90 -6.22
C LEU A 133 1.64 44.04 -5.33
N PRO A 134 0.38 44.03 -4.84
CA PRO A 134 -0.09 45.04 -3.91
C PRO A 134 0.80 45.04 -2.66
N ASP A 135 1.16 46.22 -2.17
CA ASP A 135 2.05 46.39 -1.02
C ASP A 135 1.53 45.59 0.18
N PHE A 136 2.38 44.73 0.74
CA PHE A 136 2.05 43.74 1.78
C PHE A 136 1.37 44.39 3.00
N ASN A 137 1.62 45.67 3.22
CA ASN A 137 1.00 46.46 4.30
C ASN A 137 -0.52 46.68 4.14
N THR A 138 -1.07 46.58 2.93
CA THR A 138 -2.52 46.75 2.67
C THR A 138 -3.37 45.60 3.22
N PHE A 139 -2.80 44.39 3.37
CA PHE A 139 -3.51 43.23 3.93
C PHE A 139 -3.52 43.23 5.46
N ARG A 140 -2.73 44.10 6.11
CA ARG A 140 -2.58 44.12 7.57
C ARG A 140 -3.63 44.97 8.30
N THR A 141 -4.41 45.77 7.56
CA THR A 141 -5.50 46.59 8.11
C THR A 141 -6.86 45.97 7.80
N ARG A 142 -7.17 44.87 8.48
CA ARG A 142 -8.55 44.54 8.86
C ARG A 142 -8.56 44.28 10.36
N SER A 143 -8.57 45.39 11.10
CA SER A 143 -9.05 45.48 12.49
C SER A 143 -10.51 45.88 12.47
#